data_AF-A0A4Y2CWD2-F1
#
_entry.id   AF-A0A4Y2CWD2-F1
#
_cell.length_a   1.000
_cell.length_b   1.000
_cell.length_c   1.000
_cell.angle_alpha   90.00
_cell.angle_beta   90.00
_cell.angle_gamma   90.00
#
_symmetry.space_group_name_H-M   'P 1'
#
loop_
_entity.id
_entity.type
_entity.pdbx_description
1 polymer ?
#
loop_
_entity_poly.entity_id
_entity_poly.type
_entity_poly.pdbx_seq_one_letter_code
_entity_poly.pdbx_strand_id
1 'polypeptide(L)'
;MINELPPNERKYHILMCGLWFGPHKPNMNVFLKPFVTELSNLSRSGFKFIDVTNSKQIVTKVFPIICSSDAPTRAAIHNFIHYNGKYGCGFCQHSGERVEKGKGFCRIYPLQQPLPEIRSFEQCVNFAEEASLTGKAVHGVKGPTELMKLYPNFDLVQSFVPDYMHAVLLGIVRQIMSLWIQTSSNDFSINQKSLRVLNHRILSIKFPQETTRKLRSTNEVLFWKASEFRIFLFVSPIILKNLISKNVYNHWLLLVHGISLLLVNEVTTNDLEEAEFALQKFVYGVKDIYGIQEQTYNIHLLLHLPQAVKSWGPLWAHSCFIYEGTLGQLKQFHHGTRGEASQILSSYAMQPILKFLILQENVKNSRVQAYIQNMQQKRHSTIRNPKINNCVVLGLQKSIKLPRVHEVELLKLLPMNNQKSLSSVVSYERMLYCNKLFSTK
;
A
#
# COMPACT_ATOMS: atom_id res chain seq x y z
N MET A 1 -1.74 14.08 -2.20
CA MET A 1 -0.35 14.22 -1.73
C MET A 1 0.22 15.46 -2.40
N ILE A 2 0.99 16.27 -1.70
CA ILE A 2 1.67 17.44 -2.29
C ILE A 2 3.03 16.96 -2.81
N ASN A 3 3.26 17.05 -4.12
CA ASN A 3 4.44 16.45 -4.77
C ASN A 3 5.70 17.33 -4.63
N GLU A 4 5.50 18.63 -4.44
CA GLU A 4 6.52 19.66 -4.27
C GLU A 4 7.27 19.54 -2.94
N LEU A 5 6.74 18.77 -1.98
CA LEU A 5 7.42 18.49 -0.73
C LEU A 5 8.56 17.48 -0.89
N PRO A 6 9.61 17.55 -0.06
CA PRO A 6 10.66 16.53 -0.01
C PRO A 6 10.07 15.11 0.16
N PRO A 7 10.63 14.07 -0.50
CA PRO A 7 10.06 12.72 -0.49
C PRO A 7 9.73 12.16 0.90
N ASN A 8 10.60 12.42 1.88
CA ASN A 8 10.43 11.94 3.26
C ASN A 8 9.27 12.60 4.01
N GLU A 9 8.79 13.75 3.55
CA GLU A 9 7.72 14.54 4.14
C GLU A 9 6.36 14.28 3.50
N ARG A 10 6.32 13.88 2.22
CA ARG A 10 5.08 13.67 1.46
C ARG A 10 4.08 12.75 2.16
N LYS A 11 4.58 11.69 2.81
CA LYS A 11 3.76 10.70 3.55
C LYS A 11 2.99 11.30 4.74
N TYR A 12 3.41 12.45 5.26
CA TYR A 12 2.73 13.15 6.36
C TYR A 12 1.74 14.22 5.85
N HIS A 13 1.76 14.50 4.56
CA HIS A 13 0.98 15.58 3.91
C HIS A 13 0.06 15.00 2.82
N ILE A 14 -0.74 14.01 3.21
CA ILE A 14 -1.76 13.39 2.36
C ILE A 14 -3.11 13.98 2.70
N LEU A 15 -3.72 14.60 1.69
CA LEU A 15 -5.05 15.17 1.77
C LEU A 15 -6.09 14.11 1.40
N MET A 16 -7.09 13.92 2.25
CA MET A 16 -8.26 13.12 1.95
C MET A 16 -9.28 13.99 1.20
N CYS A 17 -9.40 13.78 -0.11
CA CYS A 17 -10.31 14.57 -0.95
C CYS A 17 -11.71 13.94 -1.10
N GLY A 18 -11.89 12.69 -0.68
CA GLY A 18 -13.16 11.99 -0.75
C GLY A 18 -13.15 10.73 0.10
N LEU A 19 -14.32 10.41 0.68
CA LEU A 19 -14.55 9.20 1.45
C LEU A 19 -15.90 8.63 1.04
N TRP A 20 -15.90 7.36 0.61
CA TRP A 20 -17.13 6.62 0.33
C TRP A 20 -17.38 5.59 1.41
N PHE A 21 -18.63 5.50 1.86
CA PHE A 21 -19.09 4.46 2.77
C PHE A 21 -20.39 3.86 2.24
N GLY A 22 -20.41 2.55 2.05
CA GLY A 22 -21.58 1.84 1.56
C GLY A 22 -21.30 0.35 1.34
N PRO A 23 -22.36 -0.46 1.19
CA PRO A 23 -22.24 -1.92 1.00
C PRO A 23 -21.61 -2.29 -0.35
N HIS A 24 -21.62 -1.36 -1.30
CA HIS A 24 -21.10 -1.55 -2.65
C HIS A 24 -20.10 -0.46 -3.02
N LYS A 25 -19.28 -0.74 -4.03
CA LYS A 25 -18.37 0.24 -4.62
C LYS A 25 -19.18 1.42 -5.19
N PRO A 26 -18.70 2.67 -5.06
CA PRO A 26 -19.40 3.81 -5.62
C PRO A 26 -19.42 3.75 -7.14
N ASN A 27 -20.43 4.37 -7.75
CA ASN A 27 -20.32 4.79 -9.13
C ASN A 27 -19.27 5.91 -9.19
N MET A 28 -18.08 5.60 -9.74
CA MET A 28 -16.94 6.52 -9.75
C MET A 28 -17.24 7.83 -10.48
N ASN A 29 -18.05 7.81 -11.55
CA ASN A 29 -18.44 9.03 -12.25
C ASN A 29 -19.35 9.94 -11.41
N VAL A 30 -20.18 9.37 -10.54
CA VAL A 30 -20.97 10.20 -9.61
C VAL A 30 -20.08 10.69 -8.46
N PHE A 31 -19.26 9.79 -7.91
CA PHE A 31 -18.42 10.06 -6.74
C PHE A 31 -17.33 11.09 -7.02
N LEU A 32 -16.72 11.08 -8.20
CA LEU A 32 -15.62 11.98 -8.56
C LEU A 32 -16.10 13.37 -9.03
N LYS A 33 -17.40 13.55 -9.33
CA LYS A 33 -17.91 14.81 -9.89
C LYS A 33 -17.61 16.04 -9.02
N PRO A 34 -17.82 16.04 -7.68
CA PRO A 34 -17.46 17.19 -6.84
C PRO A 34 -15.95 17.46 -6.85
N PHE A 35 -15.14 16.39 -6.78
CA PHE A 35 -13.68 16.48 -6.79
C PHE A 35 -13.15 17.08 -8.10
N VAL A 36 -13.65 16.63 -9.25
CA VAL A 36 -13.28 17.14 -10.57
C VAL A 36 -13.70 18.59 -10.75
N THR A 37 -14.90 18.95 -10.30
CA THR A 37 -15.42 20.33 -10.38
C THR A 37 -14.51 21.28 -9.59
N GLU A 38 -14.17 20.91 -8.36
CA GLU A 38 -13.28 21.72 -7.52
C GLU A 38 -11.87 21.84 -8.12
N LEU A 39 -11.29 20.72 -8.59
CA LEU A 39 -9.97 20.75 -9.22
C LEU A 39 -9.95 21.57 -10.52
N SER A 40 -11.02 21.55 -11.31
CA SER A 40 -11.13 22.41 -12.49
C SER A 40 -11.14 23.90 -12.11
N ASN A 41 -11.78 24.26 -11.00
CA ASN A 41 -11.75 25.63 -10.50
C ASN A 41 -10.36 26.01 -9.96
N LEU A 42 -9.73 25.13 -9.18
CA LEU A 42 -8.41 25.35 -8.61
C LEU A 42 -7.30 25.39 -9.68
N SER A 43 -7.42 24.63 -10.77
CA SER A 43 -6.45 24.67 -11.88
C SER A 43 -6.60 25.95 -12.71
N ARG A 44 -7.84 26.44 -12.90
CA ARG A 44 -8.11 27.66 -13.66
C ARG A 44 -7.77 28.93 -12.87
N SER A 45 -8.36 29.06 -11.68
CA SER A 45 -8.36 30.29 -10.88
C SER A 45 -7.38 30.25 -9.71
N GLY A 46 -7.04 29.06 -9.20
CA GLY A 46 -6.26 28.90 -7.97
C GLY A 46 -6.98 29.39 -6.73
N PHE A 47 -6.25 29.44 -5.62
CA PHE A 47 -6.68 30.05 -4.36
C PHE A 47 -5.66 31.09 -3.91
N LYS A 48 -6.14 32.11 -3.17
CA LYS A 48 -5.31 33.23 -2.70
C LYS A 48 -4.99 33.08 -1.23
N PHE A 49 -3.76 33.37 -0.84
CA PHE A 49 -3.36 33.48 0.57
C PHE A 49 -2.25 34.53 0.72
N ILE A 50 -2.02 34.98 1.96
CA ILE A 50 -0.90 35.87 2.29
C ILE A 50 0.22 35.00 2.85
N ASP A 51 1.38 35.06 2.23
CA ASP A 51 2.56 34.37 2.72
C ASP A 51 3.09 35.09 3.97
N VAL A 52 3.10 34.37 5.10
CA VAL A 52 3.53 34.88 6.40
C VAL A 52 5.02 35.26 6.45
N THR A 53 5.84 34.76 5.52
CA THR A 53 7.28 35.06 5.51
C THR A 53 7.61 36.39 4.86
N ASN A 54 6.80 36.84 3.89
CA ASN A 54 7.07 38.03 3.09
C ASN A 54 5.88 38.99 2.95
N SER A 55 4.75 38.68 3.59
CA SER A 55 3.48 39.43 3.56
C SER A 55 2.91 39.69 2.16
N LYS A 56 3.31 38.90 1.15
CA LYS A 56 2.79 39.04 -0.21
C LYS A 56 1.55 38.18 -0.40
N GLN A 57 0.60 38.71 -1.16
CA GLN A 57 -0.51 37.91 -1.65
C GLN A 57 0.00 36.98 -2.77
N ILE A 58 -0.19 35.68 -2.58
CA ILE A 58 0.16 34.64 -3.55
C ILE A 58 -1.12 34.01 -4.07
N VAL A 59 -1.14 33.68 -5.36
CA VAL A 59 -2.18 32.86 -5.99
C VAL A 59 -1.55 31.52 -6.36
N THR A 60 -2.04 30.45 -5.75
CA THR A 60 -1.56 29.09 -6.03
C THR A 60 -2.62 28.32 -6.81
N LYS A 61 -2.21 27.75 -7.94
CA LYS A 61 -3.03 26.84 -8.75
C LYS A 61 -2.73 25.39 -8.41
N VAL A 62 -3.74 24.53 -8.50
CA VAL A 62 -3.62 23.11 -8.16
C VAL A 62 -3.90 22.28 -9.40
N PHE A 63 -2.97 21.37 -9.72
CA PHE A 63 -3.09 20.47 -10.86
C PHE A 63 -3.04 19.00 -10.40
N PRO A 64 -4.03 18.18 -10.77
CA PRO A 64 -3.88 16.74 -10.68
C PRO A 64 -2.95 16.27 -11.81
N ILE A 65 -1.82 15.68 -11.47
CA ILE A 65 -0.84 15.26 -12.50
C ILE A 65 -0.76 13.74 -12.65
N ILE A 66 -1.01 12.98 -11.59
CA ILE A 66 -0.80 11.53 -11.55
C ILE A 66 -1.86 10.82 -10.70
N CYS A 67 -2.22 9.60 -11.09
CA CYS A 67 -3.09 8.70 -10.35
C CYS A 67 -2.45 7.31 -10.19
N SER A 68 -2.06 7.00 -8.96
CA SER A 68 -1.58 5.68 -8.56
C SER A 68 -2.73 4.85 -7.99
N SER A 69 -3.00 3.70 -8.58
CA SER A 69 -4.05 2.78 -8.13
C SER A 69 -3.77 1.34 -8.52
N ASP A 70 -4.37 0.40 -7.79
CA ASP A 70 -4.38 -1.01 -8.20
C ASP A 70 -5.23 -1.20 -9.48
N ALA A 71 -5.07 -2.34 -10.16
CA ALA A 71 -5.73 -2.57 -11.45
C ALA A 71 -7.28 -2.50 -11.38
N PRO A 72 -7.96 -3.11 -10.38
CA PRO A 72 -9.41 -2.96 -10.21
C PRO A 72 -9.86 -1.51 -10.05
N THR A 73 -9.18 -0.74 -9.18
CA THR A 73 -9.57 0.65 -8.90
C THR A 73 -9.28 1.54 -10.10
N ARG A 74 -8.14 1.34 -10.79
CA ARG A 74 -7.83 2.02 -12.04
C ARG A 74 -8.92 1.81 -13.08
N ALA A 75 -9.34 0.56 -13.32
CA ALA A 75 -10.43 0.26 -14.25
C ALA A 75 -11.76 0.93 -13.86
N ALA A 76 -12.08 0.99 -12.57
CA ALA A 76 -13.30 1.66 -12.10
C ALA A 76 -13.25 3.18 -12.34
N ILE A 77 -12.12 3.82 -12.01
CA ILE A 77 -11.90 5.26 -12.19
C ILE A 77 -11.88 5.64 -13.69
N HIS A 78 -11.25 4.82 -14.53
CA HIS A 78 -11.22 5.01 -15.99
C HIS A 78 -12.55 4.75 -16.69
N ASN A 79 -13.55 4.23 -15.98
CA ASN A 79 -14.73 3.63 -16.60
C ASN A 79 -14.38 2.57 -17.66
N PHE A 80 -13.42 1.72 -17.34
CA PHE A 80 -12.90 0.63 -18.18
C PHE A 80 -13.47 -0.73 -17.79
N ILE A 81 -13.36 -1.71 -18.69
CA ILE A 81 -13.54 -3.12 -18.34
C ILE A 81 -12.44 -3.58 -17.40
N HIS A 82 -12.71 -4.64 -16.65
CA HIS A 82 -11.75 -5.21 -15.73
C HIS A 82 -10.53 -5.81 -16.45
N TYR A 83 -9.40 -5.96 -15.77
CA TYR A 83 -8.15 -6.46 -16.34
C TYR A 83 -8.23 -7.87 -16.98
N ASN A 84 -9.27 -8.64 -16.62
CA ASN A 84 -9.57 -9.98 -17.19
C ASN A 84 -10.33 -9.91 -18.54
N GLY A 85 -10.80 -8.73 -18.93
CA GLY A 85 -11.47 -8.49 -20.21
C GLY A 85 -10.52 -8.62 -21.40
N LYS A 86 -11.08 -8.76 -22.62
CA LYS A 86 -10.29 -8.88 -23.86
C LYS A 86 -9.34 -7.69 -24.04
N TYR A 87 -9.83 -6.47 -23.84
CA TYR A 87 -8.99 -5.27 -23.84
C TYR A 87 -8.90 -4.71 -22.41
N GLY A 88 -8.29 -5.47 -21.50
CA GLY A 88 -8.24 -5.13 -20.08
C GLY A 88 -7.10 -4.18 -19.68
N CYS A 89 -6.07 -4.04 -20.51
CA CYS A 89 -5.01 -3.05 -20.30
C CYS A 89 -5.55 -1.66 -20.56
N GLY A 90 -5.28 -0.71 -19.65
CA GLY A 90 -5.60 0.71 -19.82
C GLY A 90 -4.53 1.51 -20.57
N PHE A 91 -3.32 0.97 -20.70
CA PHE A 91 -2.16 1.67 -21.30
C PHE A 91 -2.01 1.44 -22.80
N CYS A 92 -2.24 0.21 -23.29
CA CYS A 92 -2.11 -0.15 -24.70
C CYS A 92 -3.31 -0.94 -25.22
N GLN A 93 -3.49 -0.96 -26.53
CA GLN A 93 -4.60 -1.60 -27.23
C GLN A 93 -4.47 -3.11 -27.39
N HIS A 94 -3.52 -3.74 -26.71
CA HIS A 94 -3.31 -5.18 -26.77
C HIS A 94 -4.58 -5.96 -26.36
N SER A 95 -5.11 -6.75 -27.27
CA SER A 95 -6.16 -7.72 -26.95
C SER A 95 -5.56 -8.94 -26.26
N GLY A 96 -5.89 -9.16 -25.00
CA GLY A 96 -5.52 -10.38 -24.31
C GLY A 96 -6.27 -11.60 -24.83
N GLU A 97 -5.64 -12.76 -24.73
CA GLU A 97 -6.13 -14.05 -25.19
C GLU A 97 -6.67 -14.88 -24.02
N ARG A 98 -7.66 -15.75 -24.28
CA ARG A 98 -8.22 -16.62 -23.26
C ARG A 98 -7.60 -18.00 -23.41
N VAL A 99 -6.95 -18.49 -22.36
CA VAL A 99 -6.33 -19.82 -22.35
C VAL A 99 -6.84 -20.64 -21.16
N GLU A 100 -6.78 -21.95 -21.27
CA GLU A 100 -7.13 -22.86 -20.20
C GLU A 100 -6.09 -22.81 -19.07
N LYS A 101 -6.57 -22.83 -17.83
CA LYS A 101 -5.73 -22.90 -16.63
C LYS A 101 -6.44 -23.73 -15.56
N GLY A 102 -5.97 -24.95 -15.36
CA GLY A 102 -6.64 -25.93 -14.50
C GLY A 102 -8.04 -26.25 -15.02
N LYS A 103 -9.07 -26.13 -14.17
CA LYS A 103 -10.49 -26.34 -14.55
C LYS A 103 -11.18 -25.08 -15.10
N GLY A 104 -10.46 -23.99 -15.27
CA GLY A 104 -11.01 -22.70 -15.69
C GLY A 104 -10.20 -22.08 -16.82
N PHE A 105 -10.42 -20.79 -17.03
CA PHE A 105 -9.70 -20.01 -18.03
C PHE A 105 -9.09 -18.77 -17.41
N CYS A 106 -7.94 -18.35 -17.92
CA CYS A 106 -7.35 -17.06 -17.60
C CYS A 106 -7.20 -16.19 -18.86
N ARG A 107 -7.05 -14.89 -18.64
CA ARG A 107 -6.69 -13.91 -19.68
C ARG A 107 -5.18 -13.70 -19.62
N ILE A 108 -4.53 -13.84 -20.76
CA ILE A 108 -3.08 -13.64 -20.93
C ILE A 108 -2.81 -12.55 -21.96
N TYR A 109 -1.57 -12.06 -21.96
CA TYR A 109 -1.10 -11.04 -22.90
C TYR A 109 0.27 -11.48 -23.46
N PRO A 110 0.30 -12.35 -24.48
CA PRO A 110 1.53 -12.82 -25.09
C PRO A 110 2.33 -11.66 -25.68
N LEU A 111 3.67 -11.67 -25.55
CA LEU A 111 4.46 -10.61 -26.16
C LEU A 111 4.27 -10.60 -27.69
N GLN A 112 3.92 -9.44 -28.25
CA GLN A 112 3.79 -9.22 -29.69
C GLN A 112 4.93 -8.31 -30.16
N GLN A 113 5.41 -8.55 -31.38
CA GLN A 113 6.36 -7.67 -32.08
C GLN A 113 5.77 -7.33 -33.47
N PRO A 114 5.60 -6.03 -33.80
CA PRO A 114 5.88 -4.86 -32.97
C PRO A 114 5.03 -4.82 -31.68
N LEU A 115 5.51 -4.10 -30.67
CA LEU A 115 4.76 -3.93 -29.43
C LEU A 115 3.37 -3.30 -29.71
N PRO A 116 2.34 -3.69 -28.95
CA PRO A 116 1.01 -3.14 -29.12
C PRO A 116 0.98 -1.62 -28.97
N GLU A 117 0.16 -0.97 -29.78
CA GLU A 117 -0.01 0.48 -29.77
C GLU A 117 -0.40 1.01 -28.39
N ILE A 118 0.33 2.01 -27.90
CA ILE A 118 -0.03 2.76 -26.70
C ILE A 118 -1.25 3.62 -27.01
N ARG A 119 -2.23 3.66 -26.10
CA ARG A 119 -3.42 4.48 -26.30
C ARG A 119 -3.07 5.97 -26.32
N SER A 120 -3.85 6.75 -27.04
CA SER A 120 -3.89 8.20 -26.87
C SER A 120 -5.15 8.65 -26.10
N PHE A 121 -5.12 9.87 -25.58
CA PHE A 121 -6.31 10.49 -24.99
C PHE A 121 -7.47 10.56 -25.99
N GLU A 122 -7.20 11.02 -27.21
CA GLU A 122 -8.17 11.15 -28.30
C GLU A 122 -8.84 9.81 -28.63
N GLN A 123 -8.04 8.73 -28.74
CA GLN A 123 -8.58 7.37 -28.92
C GLN A 123 -9.52 6.98 -27.78
N CYS A 124 -9.15 7.28 -26.53
CA CYS A 124 -9.99 6.97 -25.38
C CYS A 124 -11.31 7.76 -25.38
N VAL A 125 -11.31 9.01 -25.86
CA VAL A 125 -12.52 9.82 -26.06
C VAL A 125 -13.41 9.20 -27.14
N ASN A 126 -12.86 8.88 -28.31
CA ASN A 126 -13.61 8.27 -29.41
C ASN A 126 -14.24 6.93 -28.98
N PHE A 127 -13.49 6.08 -28.28
CA PHE A 127 -14.03 4.82 -27.74
C PHE A 127 -15.11 5.04 -26.68
N ALA A 128 -15.02 6.11 -25.88
CA ALA A 128 -16.04 6.44 -24.88
C ALA A 128 -17.34 6.95 -25.53
N GLU A 129 -17.24 7.75 -26.58
CA GLU A 129 -18.38 8.21 -27.37
C GLU A 129 -19.08 7.03 -28.05
N GLU A 130 -18.32 6.18 -28.75
CA GLU A 130 -18.86 4.99 -29.40
C GLU A 130 -19.48 4.01 -28.38
N ALA A 131 -18.85 3.81 -27.22
CA ALA A 131 -19.40 2.97 -26.17
C ALA A 131 -20.72 3.52 -25.59
N SER A 132 -20.86 4.85 -25.54
CA SER A 132 -22.10 5.51 -25.09
C SER A 132 -23.23 5.36 -26.11
N LEU A 133 -22.90 5.43 -27.41
CA LEU A 133 -23.87 5.24 -28.49
C LEU A 133 -24.34 3.79 -28.62
N THR A 134 -23.41 2.83 -28.51
CA THR A 134 -23.69 1.40 -28.72
C THR A 134 -24.15 0.67 -27.47
N GLY A 135 -23.94 1.27 -26.28
CA GLY A 135 -24.16 0.61 -24.99
C GLY A 135 -23.19 -0.55 -24.70
N LYS A 136 -22.13 -0.71 -25.50
CA LYS A 136 -21.15 -1.80 -25.39
C LYS A 136 -19.76 -1.23 -25.21
N ALA A 137 -18.90 -1.95 -24.50
CA ALA A 137 -17.52 -1.50 -24.33
C ALA A 137 -16.74 -1.59 -25.65
N VAL A 138 -16.00 -0.53 -25.99
CA VAL A 138 -15.18 -0.42 -27.21
C VAL A 138 -13.71 -0.37 -26.80
N HIS A 139 -12.89 -1.32 -27.27
CA HIS A 139 -11.47 -1.43 -26.90
C HIS A 139 -11.19 -1.38 -25.38
N GLY A 140 -12.18 -1.79 -24.59
CA GLY A 140 -12.15 -1.82 -23.13
C GLY A 140 -12.76 -0.60 -22.43
N VAL A 141 -13.01 0.50 -23.14
CA VAL A 141 -13.70 1.69 -22.62
C VAL A 141 -15.20 1.40 -22.54
N LYS A 142 -15.84 1.63 -21.39
CA LYS A 142 -17.30 1.43 -21.22
C LYS A 142 -18.10 2.71 -21.43
N GLY A 143 -17.43 3.84 -21.56
CA GLY A 143 -18.03 5.17 -21.69
C GLY A 143 -17.11 6.23 -21.07
N PRO A 144 -17.56 7.49 -21.01
CA PRO A 144 -16.75 8.59 -20.49
C PRO A 144 -16.48 8.44 -18.99
N THR A 145 -15.38 9.05 -18.53
CA THR A 145 -15.08 9.25 -17.11
C THR A 145 -15.06 10.73 -16.78
N GLU A 146 -15.49 11.10 -15.57
CA GLU A 146 -15.44 12.49 -15.10
C GLU A 146 -14.03 13.10 -15.21
N LEU A 147 -12.98 12.28 -15.08
CA LEU A 147 -11.60 12.73 -15.18
C LEU A 147 -11.22 13.27 -16.56
N MET A 148 -11.96 12.93 -17.63
CA MET A 148 -11.71 13.48 -18.97
C MET A 148 -11.80 15.02 -18.99
N LYS A 149 -12.59 15.62 -18.10
CA LYS A 149 -12.75 17.08 -17.98
C LYS A 149 -11.51 17.81 -17.48
N LEU A 150 -10.51 17.08 -16.98
CA LEU A 150 -9.26 17.64 -16.46
C LEU A 150 -8.14 17.72 -17.52
N TYR A 151 -8.39 17.23 -18.73
CA TYR A 151 -7.49 17.38 -19.87
C TYR A 151 -7.28 18.87 -20.21
N PRO A 152 -6.07 19.33 -20.60
CA PRO A 152 -4.85 18.54 -20.83
C PRO A 152 -4.00 18.29 -19.58
N ASN A 153 -4.34 18.87 -18.42
CA ASN A 153 -3.50 18.77 -17.22
C ASN A 153 -3.47 17.34 -16.64
N PHE A 154 -4.51 16.55 -16.88
CA PHE A 154 -4.59 15.15 -16.50
C PHE A 154 -5.00 14.31 -17.71
N ASP A 155 -4.04 13.56 -18.26
CA ASP A 155 -4.23 12.70 -19.42
C ASP A 155 -4.55 11.28 -18.95
N LEU A 156 -5.65 10.70 -19.42
CA LEU A 156 -6.07 9.37 -18.97
C LEU A 156 -5.04 8.27 -19.25
N VAL A 157 -4.22 8.38 -20.28
CA VAL A 157 -3.20 7.37 -20.56
C VAL A 157 -1.92 7.70 -19.78
N GLN A 158 -1.45 8.94 -19.88
CA GLN A 158 -0.14 9.31 -19.32
C GLN A 158 -0.17 9.54 -17.82
N SER A 159 -1.25 10.07 -17.24
CA SER A 159 -1.35 10.36 -15.81
C SER A 159 -1.63 9.13 -14.95
N PHE A 160 -1.98 7.98 -15.53
CA PHE A 160 -2.07 6.73 -14.79
C PHE A 160 -0.74 5.97 -14.86
N VAL A 161 -0.40 5.30 -13.77
CA VAL A 161 0.82 4.50 -13.69
C VAL A 161 0.54 3.07 -13.21
N PRO A 162 1.27 2.06 -13.72
CA PRO A 162 1.26 0.75 -13.09
C PRO A 162 1.91 0.83 -11.70
N ASP A 163 1.14 0.54 -10.65
CA ASP A 163 1.69 0.60 -9.29
C ASP A 163 2.69 -0.53 -9.00
N TYR A 164 3.90 -0.17 -8.62
CA TYR A 164 4.97 -1.07 -8.22
C TYR A 164 4.55 -2.08 -7.13
N MET A 165 3.81 -1.64 -6.10
CA MET A 165 3.45 -2.49 -4.98
C MET A 165 2.50 -3.63 -5.43
N HIS A 166 1.45 -3.29 -6.16
CA HIS A 166 0.46 -4.26 -6.60
C HIS A 166 0.89 -5.05 -7.83
N ALA A 167 1.45 -4.40 -8.86
CA ALA A 167 1.80 -5.05 -10.12
C ALA A 167 3.06 -5.91 -9.98
N VAL A 168 4.14 -5.34 -9.43
CA VAL A 168 5.43 -6.03 -9.36
C VAL A 168 5.49 -6.94 -8.13
N LEU A 169 5.30 -6.41 -6.92
CA LEU A 169 5.55 -7.17 -5.70
C LEU A 169 4.45 -8.19 -5.41
N LEU A 170 3.20 -7.74 -5.29
CA LEU A 170 2.05 -8.63 -5.03
C LEU A 170 1.55 -9.36 -6.27
N GLY A 171 1.89 -8.86 -7.46
CA GLY A 171 1.55 -9.48 -8.73
C GLY A 171 2.62 -10.48 -9.14
N ILE A 172 3.71 -9.98 -9.70
CA ILE A 172 4.74 -10.79 -10.38
C ILE A 172 5.61 -11.57 -9.41
N VAL A 173 6.25 -10.91 -8.45
CA VAL A 173 7.18 -11.56 -7.51
C VAL A 173 6.46 -12.66 -6.75
N ARG A 174 5.24 -12.38 -6.25
CA ARG A 174 4.40 -13.40 -5.60
C ARG A 174 4.00 -14.53 -6.54
N GLN A 175 3.62 -14.24 -7.79
CA GLN A 175 3.25 -15.25 -8.78
C GLN A 175 4.42 -16.22 -9.03
N ILE A 176 5.60 -15.68 -9.37
CA ILE A 176 6.81 -16.48 -9.65
C ILE A 176 7.26 -17.28 -8.43
N MET A 177 7.27 -16.67 -7.24
CA MET A 177 7.58 -17.39 -6.00
C MET A 177 6.61 -18.53 -5.70
N SER A 178 5.32 -18.32 -5.98
CA SER A 178 4.31 -19.36 -5.80
C SER A 178 4.56 -20.51 -6.78
N LEU A 179 4.90 -20.23 -8.03
CA LEU A 179 5.27 -21.26 -9.02
C LEU A 179 6.46 -22.08 -8.54
N TRP A 180 7.52 -21.44 -8.08
CA TRP A 180 8.72 -22.14 -7.62
C TRP A 180 8.48 -23.04 -6.41
N ILE A 181 7.61 -22.65 -5.47
CA ILE A 181 7.41 -23.35 -4.20
C ILE A 181 6.25 -24.36 -4.24
N GLN A 182 5.18 -24.05 -4.97
CA GLN A 182 3.95 -24.84 -4.94
C GLN A 182 3.87 -25.91 -6.02
N THR A 183 4.66 -25.77 -7.08
CA THR A 183 4.74 -26.80 -8.11
C THR A 183 5.80 -27.83 -7.72
N SER A 184 5.53 -29.08 -8.06
CA SER A 184 6.52 -30.16 -7.99
C SER A 184 6.76 -30.67 -9.42
N SER A 185 7.99 -31.10 -9.70
CA SER A 185 8.36 -31.78 -10.95
C SER A 185 8.51 -30.92 -12.21
N ASN A 186 8.52 -29.58 -12.13
CA ASN A 186 8.95 -28.73 -13.24
C ASN A 186 10.39 -28.27 -13.06
N ASP A 187 11.07 -27.93 -14.16
CA ASP A 187 12.47 -27.43 -14.16
C ASP A 187 12.64 -26.10 -13.43
N PHE A 188 11.55 -25.35 -13.22
CA PHE A 188 11.49 -24.12 -12.44
C PHE A 188 11.11 -24.32 -10.98
N SER A 189 10.72 -25.54 -10.57
CA SER A 189 10.35 -25.83 -9.19
C SER A 189 11.59 -25.93 -8.30
N ILE A 190 11.49 -25.40 -7.07
CA ILE A 190 12.51 -25.58 -6.03
C ILE A 190 12.22 -26.89 -5.30
N ASN A 191 13.14 -27.85 -5.38
CA ASN A 191 13.00 -29.11 -4.66
C ASN A 191 13.07 -28.90 -3.13
N GLN A 192 12.58 -29.88 -2.36
CA GLN A 192 12.47 -29.78 -0.91
C GLN A 192 13.81 -29.53 -0.19
N LYS A 193 14.91 -30.10 -0.69
CA LYS A 193 16.26 -29.87 -0.12
C LYS A 193 16.68 -28.42 -0.32
N SER A 194 16.57 -27.91 -1.54
CA SER A 194 16.86 -26.51 -1.89
C SER A 194 15.93 -25.55 -1.14
N LEU A 195 14.66 -25.90 -0.92
CA LEU A 195 13.70 -25.07 -0.19
C LEU A 195 14.08 -24.92 1.29
N ARG A 196 14.55 -26.00 1.94
CA ARG A 196 15.08 -25.93 3.31
C ARG A 196 16.30 -25.01 3.38
N VAL A 197 17.20 -25.09 2.40
CA VAL A 197 18.38 -24.21 2.31
C VAL A 197 17.95 -22.75 2.09
N LEU A 198 16.99 -22.51 1.20
CA LEU A 198 16.44 -21.16 0.96
C LEU A 198 15.84 -20.58 2.25
N ASN A 199 15.03 -21.37 2.96
CA ASN A 199 14.43 -20.96 4.23
C ASN A 199 15.49 -20.62 5.27
N HIS A 200 16.54 -21.45 5.40
CA HIS A 200 17.66 -21.15 6.28
C HIS A 200 18.38 -19.84 5.89
N ARG A 201 18.66 -19.66 4.59
CA ARG A 201 19.29 -18.42 4.07
C ARG A 201 18.44 -17.20 4.41
N ILE A 202 17.13 -17.25 4.21
CA ILE A 202 16.18 -16.18 4.53
C ILE A 202 16.22 -15.83 6.03
N LEU A 203 16.13 -16.83 6.90
CA LEU A 203 16.11 -16.62 8.36
C LEU A 203 17.46 -16.14 8.92
N SER A 204 18.56 -16.37 8.18
CA SER A 204 19.91 -15.93 8.54
C SER A 204 20.22 -14.49 8.15
N ILE A 205 19.35 -13.84 7.36
CA ILE A 205 19.60 -12.46 6.92
C ILE A 205 19.52 -11.53 8.12
N LYS A 206 20.61 -10.79 8.35
CA LYS A 206 20.64 -9.67 9.30
C LYS A 206 20.24 -8.40 8.56
N PHE A 207 19.19 -7.75 9.03
CA PHE A 207 18.72 -6.51 8.44
C PHE A 207 19.12 -5.30 9.32
N PRO A 208 19.39 -4.13 8.70
CA PRO A 208 19.54 -2.87 9.43
C PRO A 208 18.32 -2.54 10.29
N GLN A 209 18.50 -1.75 11.35
CA GLN A 209 17.41 -1.40 12.30
C GLN A 209 16.27 -0.61 11.63
N GLU A 210 16.57 0.08 10.53
CA GLU A 210 15.64 0.88 9.73
C GLU A 210 14.65 0.01 8.94
N THR A 211 14.92 -1.28 8.80
CA THR A 211 14.00 -2.21 8.14
C THR A 211 12.81 -2.51 9.05
N THR A 212 11.62 -2.08 8.61
CA THR A 212 10.39 -2.24 9.40
C THR A 212 9.88 -3.68 9.50
N ARG A 213 10.38 -4.60 8.66
CA ARG A 213 10.00 -6.02 8.65
C ARG A 213 11.17 -6.91 8.29
N LYS A 214 11.15 -8.13 8.83
CA LYS A 214 11.99 -9.25 8.40
C LYS A 214 11.22 -10.13 7.42
N LEU A 215 11.94 -10.91 6.61
CA LEU A 215 11.35 -11.97 5.81
C LEU A 215 10.89 -13.12 6.73
N ARG A 216 9.64 -13.56 6.54
CA ARG A 216 9.11 -14.76 7.20
C ARG A 216 9.55 -16.04 6.48
N SER A 217 9.19 -17.18 7.06
CA SER A 217 9.51 -18.49 6.48
C SER A 217 8.92 -18.64 5.07
N THR A 218 9.59 -19.45 4.25
CA THR A 218 9.08 -19.89 2.94
C THR A 218 7.72 -20.58 3.02
N ASN A 219 7.38 -21.20 4.17
CA ASN A 219 6.07 -21.80 4.43
C ASN A 219 4.93 -20.76 4.46
N GLU A 220 5.24 -19.49 4.71
CA GLU A 220 4.27 -18.41 4.82
C GLU A 220 4.24 -17.51 3.57
N VAL A 221 4.90 -17.89 2.47
CA VAL A 221 5.06 -17.04 1.27
C VAL A 221 3.73 -16.53 0.72
N LEU A 222 2.69 -17.34 0.78
CA LEU A 222 1.34 -16.93 0.35
C LEU A 222 0.78 -15.74 1.13
N PHE A 223 1.22 -15.58 2.38
CA PHE A 223 0.78 -14.54 3.30
C PHE A 223 1.79 -13.39 3.43
N TRP A 224 2.89 -13.42 2.68
CA TRP A 224 3.87 -12.33 2.67
C TRP A 224 3.23 -11.02 2.22
N LYS A 225 3.60 -9.94 2.90
CA LYS A 225 3.18 -8.59 2.53
C LYS A 225 4.05 -8.07 1.40
N ALA A 226 3.59 -7.03 0.70
CA ALA A 226 4.35 -6.40 -0.37
C ALA A 226 5.78 -6.00 0.07
N SER A 227 5.93 -5.46 1.29
CA SER A 227 7.23 -5.12 1.85
C SER A 227 8.20 -6.30 1.99
N GLU A 228 7.68 -7.51 2.22
CA GLU A 228 8.50 -8.73 2.28
C GLU A 228 8.91 -9.16 0.88
N PHE A 229 7.98 -9.16 -0.08
CA PHE A 229 8.33 -9.40 -1.49
C PHE A 229 9.34 -8.40 -2.03
N ARG A 230 9.29 -7.14 -1.59
CA ARG A 230 10.31 -6.13 -1.89
C ARG A 230 11.69 -6.55 -1.40
N ILE A 231 11.79 -6.94 -0.12
CA ILE A 231 13.05 -7.40 0.46
C ILE A 231 13.56 -8.61 -0.30
N PHE A 232 12.67 -9.60 -0.52
CA PHE A 232 12.98 -10.81 -1.26
C PHE A 232 13.55 -10.50 -2.64
N LEU A 233 12.91 -9.64 -3.43
CA LEU A 233 13.36 -9.26 -4.77
C LEU A 233 14.84 -8.84 -4.77
N PHE A 234 15.26 -7.99 -3.83
CA PHE A 234 16.63 -7.48 -3.79
C PHE A 234 17.66 -8.47 -3.22
N VAL A 235 17.29 -9.30 -2.24
CA VAL A 235 18.21 -10.31 -1.69
C VAL A 235 18.27 -11.59 -2.52
N SER A 236 17.26 -11.80 -3.38
CA SER A 236 17.06 -13.02 -4.19
C SER A 236 18.27 -13.45 -5.03
N PRO A 237 19.09 -12.56 -5.65
CA PRO A 237 20.27 -12.99 -6.39
C PRO A 237 21.25 -13.78 -5.52
N ILE A 238 21.40 -13.37 -4.26
CA ILE A 238 22.31 -14.01 -3.33
C ILE A 238 21.69 -15.30 -2.79
N ILE A 239 20.45 -15.23 -2.31
CA ILE A 239 19.84 -16.36 -1.59
C ILE A 239 19.38 -17.49 -2.51
N LEU A 240 19.09 -17.22 -3.80
CA LEU A 240 18.71 -18.25 -4.77
C LEU A 240 19.89 -18.91 -5.48
N LYS A 241 21.11 -18.38 -5.30
CA LYS A 241 22.31 -18.90 -5.97
C LYS A 241 22.48 -20.39 -5.71
N ASN A 242 22.57 -21.17 -6.79
CA ASN A 242 22.68 -22.64 -6.81
C ASN A 242 21.48 -23.40 -6.20
N LEU A 243 20.29 -22.77 -6.06
CA LEU A 243 19.08 -23.43 -5.55
C LEU A 243 18.02 -23.72 -6.63
N ILE A 244 18.11 -23.03 -7.76
CA ILE A 244 17.26 -23.17 -8.95
C ILE A 244 18.13 -23.38 -10.20
N SER A 245 17.52 -23.84 -11.30
CA SER A 245 18.25 -24.05 -12.55
C SER A 245 18.85 -22.75 -13.10
N LYS A 246 19.97 -22.85 -13.81
CA LYS A 246 20.69 -21.68 -14.34
C LYS A 246 19.82 -20.83 -15.25
N ASN A 247 18.95 -21.46 -16.06
CA ASN A 247 18.02 -20.77 -16.95
C ASN A 247 17.02 -19.91 -16.15
N VAL A 248 16.36 -20.51 -15.16
CA VAL A 248 15.37 -19.83 -14.31
C VAL A 248 16.02 -18.73 -13.48
N TYR A 249 17.23 -18.97 -12.97
CA TYR A 249 18.00 -17.96 -12.24
C TYR A 249 18.34 -16.75 -13.11
N ASN A 250 18.91 -16.98 -14.31
CA ASN A 250 19.26 -15.89 -15.22
C ASN A 250 18.03 -15.12 -15.69
N HIS A 251 16.92 -15.82 -15.95
CA HIS A 251 15.65 -15.18 -16.28
C HIS A 251 15.15 -14.30 -15.15
N TRP A 252 15.17 -14.81 -13.91
CA TRP A 252 14.79 -14.01 -12.74
C TRP A 252 15.66 -12.76 -12.54
N LEU A 253 16.96 -12.86 -12.81
CA LEU A 253 17.86 -11.71 -12.74
C LEU A 253 17.49 -10.58 -13.70
N LEU A 254 16.85 -10.87 -14.84
CA LEU A 254 16.33 -9.82 -15.74
C LEU A 254 15.29 -8.94 -15.04
N LEU A 255 14.36 -9.56 -14.30
CA LEU A 255 13.37 -8.82 -13.51
C LEU A 255 14.05 -8.02 -12.40
N VAL A 256 14.95 -8.65 -11.63
CA VAL A 256 15.65 -7.98 -10.53
C VAL A 256 16.42 -6.78 -11.06
N HIS A 257 17.16 -6.95 -12.16
CA HIS A 257 17.95 -5.90 -12.81
C HIS A 257 17.08 -4.74 -13.29
N GLY A 258 16.09 -5.03 -14.14
CA GLY A 258 15.22 -4.00 -14.69
C GLY A 258 14.45 -3.22 -13.61
N ILE A 259 13.92 -3.92 -12.60
CA ILE A 259 13.22 -3.24 -11.49
C ILE A 259 14.18 -2.42 -10.62
N SER A 260 15.43 -2.88 -10.43
CA SER A 260 16.43 -2.14 -9.64
C SER A 260 16.80 -0.82 -10.32
N LEU A 261 17.03 -0.83 -11.64
CA LEU A 261 17.28 0.37 -12.44
C LEU A 261 16.11 1.36 -12.38
N LEU A 262 14.86 0.89 -12.34
CA LEU A 262 13.68 1.76 -12.25
C LEU A 262 13.39 2.28 -10.82
N LEU A 263 14.17 1.85 -9.82
CA LEU A 263 13.99 2.21 -8.40
C LEU A 263 15.12 3.07 -7.84
N VAL A 264 16.17 3.37 -8.61
CA VAL A 264 17.22 4.28 -8.17
C VAL A 264 16.66 5.69 -7.94
N ASN A 265 17.43 6.53 -7.24
CA ASN A 265 16.99 7.90 -6.93
C ASN A 265 16.98 8.79 -8.19
N GLU A 266 17.93 8.57 -9.09
CA GLU A 266 18.10 9.31 -10.34
C GLU A 266 18.21 8.30 -11.47
N VAL A 267 17.20 8.24 -12.33
CA VAL A 267 17.13 7.27 -13.43
C VAL A 267 17.58 7.98 -14.70
N THR A 268 18.66 7.51 -15.30
CA THR A 268 19.18 8.05 -16.57
C THR A 268 18.48 7.43 -17.78
N THR A 269 18.65 8.01 -18.96
CA THR A 269 18.14 7.43 -20.22
C THR A 269 18.71 6.04 -20.49
N ASN A 270 19.99 5.82 -20.20
CA ASN A 270 20.61 4.50 -20.34
C ASN A 270 20.00 3.47 -19.38
N ASP A 271 19.73 3.86 -18.12
CA ASP A 271 19.05 2.99 -17.16
C ASP A 271 17.65 2.60 -17.65
N LEU A 272 16.92 3.53 -18.28
CA LEU A 272 15.60 3.27 -18.87
C LEU A 272 15.68 2.28 -20.03
N GLU A 273 16.61 2.47 -20.96
CA GLU A 273 16.80 1.58 -22.12
C GLU A 273 17.20 0.17 -21.68
N GLU A 274 18.13 0.07 -20.73
CA GLU A 274 18.58 -1.22 -20.19
C GLU A 274 17.46 -1.91 -19.39
N ALA A 275 16.71 -1.17 -18.58
CA ALA A 275 15.57 -1.70 -17.86
C ALA A 275 14.47 -2.18 -18.82
N GLU A 276 14.15 -1.40 -19.84
CA GLU A 276 13.17 -1.76 -20.86
C GLU A 276 13.58 -3.07 -21.56
N PHE A 277 14.83 -3.16 -22.01
CA PHE A 277 15.35 -4.37 -22.63
C PHE A 277 15.29 -5.59 -21.71
N ALA A 278 15.71 -5.44 -20.45
CA ALA A 278 15.68 -6.53 -19.48
C ALA A 278 14.24 -7.00 -19.19
N LEU A 279 13.30 -6.05 -19.02
CA LEU A 279 11.91 -6.36 -18.75
C LEU A 279 11.20 -6.98 -19.96
N GLN A 280 11.46 -6.50 -21.17
CA GLN A 280 10.95 -7.14 -22.40
C GLN A 280 11.44 -8.58 -22.54
N LYS A 281 12.75 -8.82 -22.32
CA LYS A 281 13.31 -10.17 -22.31
C LYS A 281 12.70 -11.05 -21.22
N PHE A 282 12.47 -10.49 -20.03
CA PHE A 282 11.78 -11.20 -18.97
C PHE A 282 10.37 -11.62 -19.42
N VAL A 283 9.55 -10.69 -19.92
CA VAL A 283 8.18 -10.96 -20.40
C VAL A 283 8.16 -12.02 -21.51
N TYR A 284 9.10 -11.96 -22.45
CA TYR A 284 9.26 -12.95 -23.51
C TYR A 284 9.50 -14.35 -22.94
N GLY A 285 10.48 -14.50 -22.04
CA GLY A 285 10.86 -15.79 -21.46
C GLY A 285 9.82 -16.42 -20.53
N VAL A 286 8.78 -15.69 -20.09
CA VAL A 286 7.77 -16.24 -19.17
C VAL A 286 7.05 -17.45 -19.79
N LYS A 287 6.69 -17.37 -21.07
CA LYS A 287 5.99 -18.46 -21.76
C LYS A 287 6.82 -19.73 -21.76
N ASP A 288 8.08 -19.63 -22.16
CA ASP A 288 8.95 -20.80 -22.38
C ASP A 288 9.38 -21.44 -21.06
N ILE A 289 9.54 -20.63 -19.99
CA ILE A 289 9.99 -21.13 -18.70
C ILE A 289 8.84 -21.61 -17.83
N TYR A 290 7.74 -20.85 -17.74
CA TYR A 290 6.65 -21.10 -16.79
C TYR A 290 5.35 -21.58 -17.44
N GLY A 291 5.25 -21.48 -18.76
CA GLY A 291 4.05 -21.78 -19.53
C GLY A 291 3.26 -20.54 -19.94
N ILE A 292 2.51 -20.67 -21.03
CA ILE A 292 1.73 -19.60 -21.66
C ILE A 292 0.71 -18.97 -20.69
N GLN A 293 0.12 -19.77 -19.81
CA GLN A 293 -0.88 -19.37 -18.81
C GLN A 293 -0.34 -18.43 -17.71
N GLU A 294 0.99 -18.26 -17.64
CA GLU A 294 1.66 -17.39 -16.68
C GLU A 294 1.98 -16.00 -17.24
N GLN A 295 1.70 -15.72 -18.52
CA GLN A 295 1.76 -14.37 -19.12
C GLN A 295 0.55 -13.50 -18.69
N THR A 296 0.42 -13.32 -17.38
CA THR A 296 -0.71 -12.62 -16.76
C THR A 296 -0.69 -11.11 -17.05
N TYR A 297 -1.81 -10.45 -16.74
CA TYR A 297 -1.93 -9.00 -16.80
C TYR A 297 -0.78 -8.26 -16.10
N ASN A 298 -0.35 -8.73 -14.91
CA ASN A 298 0.74 -8.07 -14.17
C ASN A 298 2.08 -8.22 -14.89
N ILE A 299 2.37 -9.37 -15.51
CA ILE A 299 3.55 -9.56 -16.34
C ILE A 299 3.55 -8.56 -17.50
N HIS A 300 2.41 -8.39 -18.17
CA HIS A 300 2.25 -7.41 -19.25
C HIS A 300 2.49 -5.96 -18.79
N LEU A 301 2.14 -5.63 -17.53
CA LEU A 301 2.40 -4.29 -16.98
C LEU A 301 3.88 -3.92 -16.91
N LEU A 302 4.81 -4.88 -16.93
CA LEU A 302 6.25 -4.59 -16.98
C LEU A 302 6.65 -3.76 -18.19
N LEU A 303 5.97 -3.96 -19.33
CA LEU A 303 6.23 -3.24 -20.58
C LEU A 303 5.88 -1.75 -20.48
N HIS A 304 5.05 -1.36 -19.50
CA HIS A 304 4.62 0.02 -19.30
C HIS A 304 5.40 0.74 -18.19
N LEU A 305 6.24 0.03 -17.43
CA LEU A 305 7.01 0.63 -16.33
C LEU A 305 8.07 1.64 -16.81
N PRO A 306 8.89 1.37 -17.85
CA PRO A 306 9.89 2.33 -18.31
C PRO A 306 9.27 3.67 -18.73
N GLN A 307 8.18 3.63 -19.49
CA GLN A 307 7.47 4.85 -19.89
C GLN A 307 6.88 5.60 -18.69
N ALA A 308 6.33 4.89 -17.70
CA ALA A 308 5.84 5.52 -16.48
C ALA A 308 6.98 6.22 -15.70
N VAL A 309 8.17 5.61 -15.65
CA VAL A 309 9.34 6.21 -14.99
C VAL A 309 9.88 7.40 -15.77
N LYS A 310 9.91 7.32 -17.10
CA LYS A 310 10.28 8.44 -17.97
C LYS A 310 9.38 9.66 -17.74
N SER A 311 8.07 9.44 -17.53
CA SER A 311 7.10 10.52 -17.31
C SER A 311 7.05 11.05 -15.88
N TRP A 312 7.19 10.18 -14.87
CA TRP A 312 6.86 10.51 -13.47
C TRP A 312 7.99 10.28 -12.47
N GLY A 313 9.16 9.88 -12.94
CA GLY A 313 10.30 9.52 -12.11
C GLY A 313 10.21 8.10 -11.53
N PRO A 314 11.13 7.76 -10.61
CA PRO A 314 11.33 6.40 -10.13
C PRO A 314 10.06 5.72 -9.59
N LEU A 315 9.98 4.39 -9.68
CA LEU A 315 8.79 3.62 -9.26
C LEU A 315 8.37 3.85 -7.80
N TRP A 316 9.31 4.22 -6.91
CA TRP A 316 8.99 4.52 -5.52
C TRP A 316 8.24 5.84 -5.35
N ALA A 317 8.36 6.78 -6.29
CA ALA A 317 7.78 8.12 -6.19
C ALA A 317 6.26 8.11 -6.39
N HIS A 318 5.74 7.12 -7.12
CA HIS A 318 4.32 6.98 -7.47
C HIS A 318 3.72 5.63 -7.04
N SER A 319 4.34 4.97 -6.06
CA SER A 319 3.81 3.72 -5.51
C SER A 319 2.69 3.91 -4.47
N CYS A 320 1.74 2.98 -4.44
CA CYS A 320 0.64 2.94 -3.50
C CYS A 320 1.02 2.60 -2.05
N PHE A 321 2.28 2.29 -1.73
CA PHE A 321 2.73 2.03 -0.35
C PHE A 321 2.34 3.16 0.62
N ILE A 322 2.46 4.41 0.17
CA ILE A 322 2.16 5.59 0.98
C ILE A 322 0.65 5.66 1.28
N TYR A 323 -0.19 5.39 0.27
CA TYR A 323 -1.65 5.43 0.42
C TYR A 323 -2.18 4.30 1.30
N GLU A 324 -1.66 3.08 1.17
CA GLU A 324 -2.04 1.95 2.05
C GLU A 324 -1.68 2.21 3.51
N GLY A 325 -0.52 2.82 3.76
CA GLY A 325 -0.11 3.24 5.11
C GLY A 325 -1.07 4.26 5.72
N THR A 326 -1.58 5.19 4.92
CA THR A 326 -2.57 6.20 5.35
C THR A 326 -3.96 5.61 5.54
N LEU A 327 -4.41 4.73 4.64
CA LEU A 327 -5.67 3.99 4.81
C LEU A 327 -5.66 3.17 6.10
N GLY A 328 -4.53 2.56 6.45
CA GLY A 328 -4.35 1.87 7.73
C GLY A 328 -4.47 2.76 8.97
N GLN A 329 -4.14 4.06 8.86
CA GLN A 329 -4.34 5.04 9.92
C GLN A 329 -5.79 5.51 9.98
N LEU A 330 -6.41 5.79 8.83
CA LEU A 330 -7.81 6.20 8.76
C LEU A 330 -8.76 5.14 9.35
N LYS A 331 -8.44 3.85 9.17
CA LYS A 331 -9.19 2.76 9.81
C LYS A 331 -9.13 2.77 11.34
N GLN A 332 -8.19 3.49 11.96
CA GLN A 332 -8.12 3.62 13.41
C GLN A 332 -9.00 4.77 13.94
N PHE A 333 -9.57 5.60 13.07
CA PHE A 333 -10.37 6.76 13.44
C PHE A 333 -11.86 6.45 13.69
N HIS A 334 -12.27 5.19 13.58
CA HIS A 334 -13.58 4.76 14.04
C HIS A 334 -13.41 3.69 15.13
N HIS A 335 -14.23 3.77 16.17
CA HIS A 335 -14.21 2.84 17.31
C HIS A 335 -15.57 2.18 17.57
N GLY A 336 -16.64 2.69 16.97
CA GLY A 336 -17.99 2.13 17.04
C GLY A 336 -18.57 1.82 15.66
N THR A 337 -19.63 1.01 15.62
CA THR A 337 -20.29 0.51 14.40
C THR A 337 -21.32 1.46 13.79
N ARG A 338 -21.52 2.64 14.39
CA ARG A 338 -22.51 3.64 13.93
C ARG A 338 -21.82 4.94 13.52
N GLY A 339 -22.20 5.49 12.38
CA GLY A 339 -21.65 6.76 11.89
C GLY A 339 -20.15 6.70 11.61
N GLU A 340 -19.66 5.57 11.12
CA GLU A 340 -18.22 5.33 10.86
C GLU A 340 -17.60 6.42 9.96
N ALA A 341 -18.30 6.79 8.88
CA ALA A 341 -17.86 7.88 8.01
C ALA A 341 -17.70 9.21 8.75
N SER A 342 -18.67 9.57 9.61
CA SER A 342 -18.64 10.79 10.40
C SER A 342 -17.56 10.76 11.48
N GLN A 343 -17.31 9.61 12.11
CA GLN A 343 -16.21 9.43 13.06
C GLN A 343 -14.86 9.65 12.37
N ILE A 344 -14.62 8.98 11.24
CA ILE A 344 -13.38 9.10 10.47
C ILE A 344 -13.16 10.54 10.03
N LEU A 345 -14.20 11.18 9.46
CA LEU A 345 -14.12 12.55 8.97
C LEU A 345 -13.83 13.52 10.11
N SER A 346 -14.52 13.40 11.25
CA SER A 346 -14.35 14.27 12.40
C SER A 346 -12.93 14.14 12.97
N SER A 347 -12.48 12.91 13.22
CA SER A 347 -11.12 12.67 13.72
C SER A 347 -10.04 13.13 12.75
N TYR A 348 -10.22 12.92 11.45
CA TYR A 348 -9.29 13.39 10.43
C TYR A 348 -9.23 14.92 10.37
N ALA A 349 -10.37 15.61 10.38
CA ALA A 349 -10.45 17.08 10.27
C ALA A 349 -9.99 17.79 11.55
N MET A 350 -10.25 17.23 12.72
CA MET A 350 -9.90 17.86 14.00
C MET A 350 -8.39 18.00 14.20
N GLN A 351 -7.56 17.08 13.70
CA GLN A 351 -6.11 17.17 13.84
C GLN A 351 -5.48 18.41 13.19
N PRO A 352 -5.70 18.70 11.89
CA PRO A 352 -5.17 19.90 11.25
C PRO A 352 -5.83 21.18 11.77
N ILE A 353 -7.14 21.17 12.06
CA ILE A 353 -7.83 22.34 12.64
C ILE A 353 -7.21 22.72 13.98
N LEU A 354 -7.01 21.74 14.87
CA LEU A 354 -6.39 21.98 16.16
C LEU A 354 -4.98 22.56 15.99
N LYS A 355 -4.15 21.98 15.11
CA LYS A 355 -2.82 22.53 14.81
C LYS A 355 -2.87 23.99 14.33
N PHE A 356 -3.80 24.30 13.42
CA PHE A 356 -3.97 25.66 12.91
C PHE A 356 -4.38 26.64 14.02
N LEU A 357 -5.38 26.29 14.83
CA LEU A 357 -5.84 27.13 15.95
C LEU A 357 -4.72 27.39 16.96
N ILE A 358 -3.92 26.37 17.28
CA ILE A 358 -2.75 26.51 18.18
C ILE A 358 -1.72 27.49 17.60
N LEU A 359 -1.44 27.40 16.30
CA LEU A 359 -0.51 28.30 15.62
C LEU A 359 -1.02 29.75 15.63
N GLN A 360 -2.32 29.97 15.55
CA GLN A 360 -2.91 31.31 15.57
C GLN A 360 -2.99 31.93 16.97
N GLU A 361 -3.30 31.15 18.01
CA GLU A 361 -3.57 31.71 19.34
C GLU A 361 -2.32 32.13 20.14
N ASN A 362 -1.11 31.90 19.62
CA ASN A 362 0.13 32.27 20.28
C ASN A 362 0.12 31.84 21.77
N VAL A 363 -0.36 30.61 22.03
CA VAL A 363 -0.74 30.10 23.35
C VAL A 363 0.44 30.22 24.32
N LYS A 364 0.40 31.20 25.25
CA LYS A 364 1.48 31.45 26.21
C LYS A 364 1.42 30.58 27.46
N ASN A 365 0.26 30.00 27.77
CA ASN A 365 0.07 29.23 29.00
C ASN A 365 0.75 27.85 28.89
N SER A 366 1.77 27.64 29.73
CA SER A 366 2.59 26.42 29.74
C SER A 366 1.80 25.13 30.01
N ARG A 367 0.71 25.18 30.78
CA ARG A 367 -0.16 24.00 31.02
C ARG A 367 -0.96 23.63 29.78
N VAL A 368 -1.44 24.64 29.04
CA VAL A 368 -2.18 24.44 27.79
C VAL A 368 -1.25 23.92 26.71
N GLN A 369 -0.02 24.48 26.61
CA GLN A 369 1.02 23.95 25.73
C GLN A 369 1.36 22.48 26.04
N ALA A 370 1.53 22.12 27.32
CA ALA A 370 1.80 20.74 27.74
C ALA A 370 0.63 19.80 27.41
N TYR A 371 -0.62 20.25 27.61
CA TYR A 371 -1.82 19.48 27.25
C TYR A 371 -1.91 19.26 25.73
N ILE A 372 -1.66 20.31 24.94
CA ILE A 372 -1.61 20.24 23.47
C ILE A 372 -0.53 19.26 23.01
N GLN A 373 0.69 19.36 23.54
CA GLN A 373 1.77 18.44 23.21
C GLN A 373 1.39 17.00 23.55
N ASN A 374 0.73 16.76 24.68
CA ASN A 374 0.25 15.43 25.07
C ASN A 374 -0.84 14.90 24.12
N MET A 375 -1.75 15.77 23.64
CA MET A 375 -2.75 15.38 22.64
C MET A 375 -2.15 15.06 21.27
N GLN A 376 -1.06 15.73 20.89
CA GLN A 376 -0.37 15.52 19.61
C GLN A 376 0.62 14.35 19.63
N GLN A 377 1.08 13.92 20.82
CA GLN A 377 1.94 12.76 20.96
C GLN A 377 1.23 11.50 20.47
N LYS A 378 1.89 10.74 19.58
CA LYS A 378 1.46 9.38 19.24
C LYS A 378 1.47 8.56 20.53
N ARG A 379 0.28 8.27 21.07
CA ARG A 379 0.13 7.31 22.16
C ARG A 379 0.48 5.93 21.62
N HIS A 380 1.76 5.59 21.65
CA HIS A 380 2.16 4.20 21.79
C HIS A 380 1.70 3.78 23.18
N SER A 381 0.44 3.37 23.31
CA SER A 381 -0.06 2.73 24.51
C SER A 381 0.52 1.31 24.61
N THR A 382 1.84 1.19 24.67
CA THR A 382 2.43 0.17 25.53
C THR A 382 2.11 0.60 26.94
N ILE A 383 0.94 0.21 27.43
CA ILE A 383 0.68 0.17 28.87
C ILE A 383 1.83 -0.69 29.42
N ARG A 384 2.78 -0.07 30.12
CA ARG A 384 3.82 -0.80 30.83
C ARG A 384 3.11 -1.58 31.93
N ASN A 385 2.75 -2.82 31.61
CA ASN A 385 2.16 -3.74 32.56
C ASN A 385 3.19 -4.00 33.66
N PRO A 386 2.88 -3.70 34.94
CA PRO A 386 3.79 -3.96 36.04
C PRO A 386 4.16 -5.44 36.08
N LYS A 387 5.46 -5.71 36.19
CA LYS A 387 5.97 -7.05 36.46
C LYS A 387 6.29 -7.14 37.95
N ILE A 388 5.54 -7.97 38.67
CA ILE A 388 5.73 -8.22 40.09
C ILE A 388 6.19 -9.68 40.19
N ASN A 389 7.47 -9.90 40.47
CA ASN A 389 8.10 -11.22 40.44
C ASN A 389 7.82 -11.99 39.12
N ASN A 390 7.20 -13.17 39.22
CA ASN A 390 6.82 -14.02 38.08
C ASN A 390 5.44 -13.70 37.51
N CYS A 391 4.80 -12.62 37.97
CA CYS A 391 3.48 -12.18 37.53
C CYS A 391 3.60 -10.93 36.66
N VAL A 392 2.83 -10.88 35.58
CA VAL A 392 2.54 -9.65 34.82
C VAL A 392 1.08 -9.30 35.01
N VAL A 393 0.77 -8.18 35.66
CA VAL A 393 -0.61 -7.73 35.84
C VAL A 393 -1.04 -6.91 34.63
N LEU A 394 -2.23 -7.17 34.10
CA LEU A 394 -2.73 -6.62 32.84
C LEU A 394 -4.03 -5.85 33.09
N GLY A 395 -4.16 -4.69 32.45
CA GLY A 395 -5.36 -3.85 32.52
C GLY A 395 -5.11 -2.52 33.22
N LEU A 396 -6.17 -1.71 33.34
CA LEU A 396 -6.10 -0.41 34.00
C LEU A 396 -5.99 -0.61 35.52
N GLN A 397 -5.07 0.15 36.12
CA GLN A 397 -4.91 0.21 37.57
C GLN A 397 -6.16 0.82 38.22
N LYS A 398 -6.84 0.08 39.12
CA LYS A 398 -7.97 0.60 39.90
C LYS A 398 -7.65 0.55 41.39
N SER A 399 -7.74 1.70 42.07
CA SER A 399 -7.66 1.75 43.53
C SER A 399 -8.95 1.24 44.13
N ILE A 400 -8.86 0.24 45.02
CA ILE A 400 -10.01 -0.37 45.70
C ILE A 400 -9.76 -0.32 47.21
N LYS A 401 -10.81 0.01 47.96
CA LYS A 401 -10.85 -0.23 49.41
C LYS A 401 -11.22 -1.69 49.65
N LEU A 402 -10.34 -2.46 50.28
CA LEU A 402 -10.64 -3.83 50.65
C LEU A 402 -11.75 -3.86 51.71
N PRO A 403 -12.82 -4.65 51.52
CA PRO A 403 -13.72 -5.00 52.62
C PRO A 403 -12.92 -5.63 53.76
N ARG A 404 -13.27 -5.29 55.01
CA ARG A 404 -12.53 -5.71 56.21
C ARG A 404 -12.37 -7.24 56.30
N VAL A 405 -13.33 -8.00 55.78
CA VAL A 405 -13.30 -9.46 55.71
C VAL A 405 -12.15 -9.96 54.82
N HIS A 406 -11.99 -9.39 53.62
CA HIS A 406 -10.92 -9.75 52.69
C HIS A 406 -9.55 -9.24 53.16
N GLU A 407 -9.49 -8.09 53.83
CA GLU A 407 -8.26 -7.58 54.44
C GLU A 407 -7.72 -8.55 55.50
N VAL A 408 -8.58 -9.06 56.39
CA VAL A 408 -8.20 -10.05 57.41
C VAL A 408 -7.71 -11.36 56.79
N GLU A 409 -8.34 -11.82 55.71
CA GLU A 409 -7.95 -13.06 55.03
C GLU A 409 -6.62 -12.94 54.30
N LEU A 410 -6.37 -11.80 53.64
CA LEU A 410 -5.10 -11.52 52.97
C LEU A 410 -3.95 -11.33 53.96
N LEU A 411 -4.19 -10.71 55.12
CA LEU A 411 -3.16 -10.56 56.16
C LEU A 411 -2.67 -11.91 56.72
N LYS A 412 -3.51 -12.95 56.71
CA LYS A 412 -3.11 -14.32 57.10
C LYS A 412 -2.12 -14.96 56.12
N LEU A 413 -2.12 -14.52 54.86
CA LEU A 413 -1.26 -15.04 53.80
C LEU A 413 0.09 -14.32 53.71
N LEU A 414 0.29 -13.24 54.47
CA LEU A 414 1.51 -12.45 54.46
C LEU A 414 2.44 -12.84 55.64
N PRO A 415 3.77 -12.86 55.45
CA PRO A 415 4.71 -13.13 56.54
C PRO A 415 4.56 -12.11 57.68
N MET A 416 4.65 -12.59 58.93
CA MET A 416 4.34 -11.85 60.18
C MET A 416 5.03 -10.48 60.32
N ASN A 417 6.12 -10.21 59.60
CA ASN A 417 6.88 -8.96 59.69
C ASN A 417 6.36 -7.81 58.80
N ASN A 418 5.25 -7.99 58.05
CA ASN A 418 4.72 -7.00 57.11
C ASN A 418 3.26 -6.61 57.35
N GLN A 419 2.80 -6.63 58.61
CA GLN A 419 1.44 -6.20 58.99
C GLN A 419 1.30 -4.67 58.98
N LYS A 420 1.28 -4.06 57.78
CA LYS A 420 0.71 -2.73 57.56
C LYS A 420 -0.76 -2.88 57.19
N SER A 421 -1.59 -1.91 57.62
CA SER A 421 -3.00 -1.80 57.17
C SER A 421 -3.06 -1.80 55.63
N LEU A 422 -3.90 -2.65 55.05
CA LEU A 422 -4.15 -2.77 53.61
C LEU A 422 -5.35 -1.90 53.21
N SER A 423 -5.52 -0.75 53.85
CA SER A 423 -6.68 0.14 53.69
C SER A 423 -6.86 0.70 52.26
N SER A 424 -5.80 0.71 51.46
CA SER A 424 -5.85 0.99 50.03
C SER A 424 -5.03 -0.04 49.26
N VAL A 425 -5.68 -0.81 48.39
CA VAL A 425 -5.00 -1.72 47.47
C VAL A 425 -5.26 -1.36 46.03
N VAL A 426 -4.34 -1.80 45.18
CA VAL A 426 -4.42 -1.63 43.74
C VAL A 426 -4.85 -2.95 43.12
N SER A 427 -5.87 -2.92 42.28
CA SER A 427 -6.40 -4.07 41.56
C SER A 427 -6.16 -3.97 40.05
N TYR A 428 -6.07 -5.14 39.43
CA TYR A 428 -5.94 -5.35 37.99
C TYR A 428 -6.91 -6.46 37.56
N GLU A 429 -7.50 -6.34 36.37
CA GLU A 429 -8.53 -7.27 35.89
C GLU A 429 -7.97 -8.64 35.48
N ARG A 430 -6.69 -8.69 35.11
CA ARG A 430 -6.04 -9.91 34.60
C ARG A 430 -4.60 -10.02 35.12
N MET A 431 -4.12 -11.24 35.23
CA MET A 431 -2.76 -11.56 35.63
C MET A 431 -2.21 -12.69 34.76
N LEU A 432 -0.99 -12.54 34.25
CA LEU A 432 -0.23 -13.61 33.62
C LEU A 432 0.75 -14.17 34.66
N TYR A 433 0.64 -15.45 35.01
CA TYR A 433 1.57 -16.14 35.91
C TYR A 433 2.01 -17.45 35.25
N CYS A 434 3.33 -17.66 35.14
CA CYS A 434 3.92 -18.84 34.49
C CYS A 434 3.28 -19.14 33.11
N ASN A 435 3.12 -18.11 32.27
CA ASN A 435 2.49 -18.17 30.94
C ASN A 435 1.01 -18.62 30.91
N LYS A 436 0.32 -18.67 32.05
CA LYS A 436 -1.14 -18.86 32.12
C LYS A 436 -1.83 -17.55 32.45
N LEU A 437 -2.92 -17.27 31.75
CA LEU A 437 -3.74 -16.07 31.95
C LEU A 437 -4.84 -16.35 32.98
N PHE A 438 -4.90 -15.53 34.01
CA PHE A 438 -5.92 -15.51 35.05
C PHE A 438 -6.72 -14.21 34.93
N SER A 439 -8.04 -14.28 35.09
CA SER A 439 -8.93 -13.12 35.12
C SER A 439 -9.85 -13.20 36.31
N THR A 440 -10.19 -12.06 36.91
CA THR A 440 -11.27 -11.99 37.89
C THR A 440 -12.60 -12.29 37.17
N LYS A 441 -13.33 -13.32 37.60
CA LYS A 441 -14.73 -13.53 37.21
C LYS A 441 -15.64 -12.88 38.24
#